data_AF-A0A7M4EWG7-F1
#
_entry.id   AF-A0A7M4EWG7-F1
#
_cell.length_a   1.000
_cell.length_b   1.000
_cell.length_c   1.000
_cell.angle_alpha   90.00
_cell.angle_beta   90.00
_cell.angle_gamma   90.00
#
_symmetry.space_group_name_H-M   'P 1'
#
loop_
_entity.id
_entity.type
_entity.pdbx_description
1 polymer ?
#
loop_
_entity_poly.entity_id
_entity_poly.type
_entity_poly.pdbx_seq_one_letter_code
_entity_poly.pdbx_strand_id
1 'polypeptide(L)'
;LAGHLRILYTKIIAVLQNFPKDAAYRKYTEAIINERFNMVKAEPDIEKLENKINSGQIEEVILQAENELNLARKMAQWKPWEPLIEEPPSDQWKWPV
;
A
#
# COMPACT_ATOMS: atom_id res chain seq x y z
N LEU A 1 -3.86 -7.37 -18.50
CA LEU A 1 -3.08 -7.30 -17.25
C LEU A 1 -2.74 -5.85 -16.87
N ALA A 2 -2.01 -5.09 -17.68
CA ALA A 2 -1.66 -3.69 -17.38
C ALA A 2 -2.87 -2.76 -17.14
N GLY A 3 -3.97 -2.92 -17.89
CA GLY A 3 -5.20 -2.15 -17.68
C GLY A 3 -5.86 -2.38 -16.31
N HIS A 4 -5.81 -3.62 -15.80
CA HIS A 4 -6.35 -3.97 -14.49
C HIS A 4 -5.56 -3.33 -13.35
N LEU A 5 -4.22 -3.36 -13.43
CA LEU A 5 -3.34 -2.65 -12.48
C LEU A 5 -3.64 -1.15 -12.43
N ARG A 6 -3.88 -0.51 -13.57
CA ARG A 6 -4.24 0.92 -13.61
C ARG A 6 -5.53 1.21 -12.84
N ILE A 7 -6.53 0.34 -12.99
CA ILE A 7 -7.80 0.46 -12.26
C ILE A 7 -7.58 0.26 -10.76
N LEU A 8 -6.80 -0.75 -10.35
CA LEU A 8 -6.51 -1.03 -8.94
C LEU A 8 -5.77 0.13 -8.28
N TYR A 9 -4.69 0.62 -8.89
CA TYR A 9 -3.93 1.76 -8.35
C TYR A 9 -4.77 3.03 -8.24
N THR A 10 -5.62 3.31 -9.24
CA THR A 10 -6.55 4.45 -9.16
C THR A 10 -7.53 4.31 -7.99
N LYS A 11 -8.07 3.09 -7.76
CA LYS A 11 -8.95 2.80 -6.63
C LYS A 11 -8.24 2.94 -5.28
N ILE A 12 -6.99 2.48 -5.18
CA ILE A 12 -6.20 2.60 -3.94
C ILE A 12 -5.96 4.09 -3.63
N ILE A 13 -5.49 4.87 -4.61
CA ILE A 13 -5.27 6.31 -4.44
C ILE A 13 -6.56 7.03 -4.00
N ALA A 14 -7.71 6.67 -4.58
CA ALA A 14 -9.00 7.23 -4.20
C ALA A 14 -9.39 6.88 -2.76
N VAL A 15 -9.14 5.65 -2.31
CA VAL A 15 -9.37 5.24 -0.91
C VAL A 15 -8.44 6.03 0.03
N LEU A 16 -7.17 6.17 -0.32
CA LEU A 16 -6.16 6.91 0.46
C LEU A 16 -6.48 8.41 0.63
N GLN A 17 -7.28 9.01 -0.26
CA GLN A 17 -7.72 10.40 -0.09
C GLN A 17 -8.57 10.63 1.17
N ASN A 18 -9.20 9.58 1.70
CA ASN A 18 -10.02 9.66 2.92
C ASN A 18 -9.18 9.68 4.21
N PHE A 19 -7.86 9.53 4.13
CA PHE A 19 -6.96 9.44 5.27
C PHE A 19 -6.37 10.81 5.60
N PRO A 20 -5.98 11.09 6.85
CA PRO A 20 -5.20 12.28 7.18
C PRO A 20 -3.88 12.32 6.37
N LYS A 21 -3.46 13.52 5.93
CA LYS A 21 -2.26 13.69 5.09
C LYS A 21 -0.96 13.36 5.81
N ASP A 22 -0.97 13.49 7.12
CA ASP A 22 0.12 13.22 8.06
C ASP A 22 0.16 11.75 8.51
N ALA A 23 -0.90 10.95 8.22
CA ALA A 23 -0.90 9.53 8.52
C ALA A 23 0.24 8.83 7.77
N ALA A 24 1.15 8.19 8.52
CA ALA A 24 2.33 7.53 7.96
C ALA A 24 1.96 6.53 6.86
N TYR A 25 0.92 5.70 7.10
CA TYR A 25 0.42 4.74 6.12
C TYR A 25 0.03 5.41 4.79
N ARG A 26 -0.72 6.52 4.84
CA ARG A 26 -1.10 7.26 3.63
C ARG A 26 0.14 7.73 2.86
N LYS A 27 1.08 8.40 3.55
CA LYS A 27 2.27 8.98 2.93
C LYS A 27 3.11 7.94 2.19
N TYR A 28 3.38 6.80 2.84
CA TYR A 28 4.23 5.77 2.26
C TYR A 28 3.50 4.96 1.18
N THR A 29 2.24 4.61 1.39
CA THR A 29 1.46 3.88 0.38
C THR A 29 1.21 4.74 -0.85
N GLU A 30 0.88 6.03 -0.72
CA GLU A 30 0.73 6.93 -1.88
C GLU A 30 2.04 7.02 -2.68
N ALA A 31 3.20 7.09 -2.02
CA ALA A 31 4.49 7.14 -2.72
C ALA A 31 4.73 5.87 -3.57
N ILE A 32 4.58 4.69 -2.95
CA ILE A 32 4.80 3.39 -3.61
C ILE A 32 3.81 3.19 -4.76
N ILE A 33 2.53 3.47 -4.54
CA ILE A 33 1.49 3.27 -5.56
C ILE A 33 1.68 4.25 -6.72
N ASN A 34 2.03 5.52 -6.47
CA ASN A 34 2.29 6.47 -7.54
C ASN A 34 3.51 6.09 -8.38
N GLU A 35 4.60 5.65 -7.74
CA GLU A 35 5.78 5.16 -8.42
C GLU A 35 5.44 3.98 -9.35
N ARG A 36 4.81 2.92 -8.80
CA ARG A 36 4.39 1.75 -9.58
C ARG A 36 3.39 2.12 -10.68
N PHE A 37 2.45 3.02 -10.41
CA PHE A 37 1.48 3.47 -11.40
C PHE A 37 2.14 4.21 -12.57
N ASN A 38 3.17 5.02 -12.29
CA ASN A 38 3.95 5.70 -13.32
C ASN A 38 4.74 4.69 -14.18
N MET A 39 5.32 3.66 -13.57
CA MET A 39 5.98 2.57 -14.31
C MET A 39 5.01 1.86 -15.26
N VAL A 40 3.80 1.50 -14.78
CA VAL A 40 2.74 0.85 -15.59
C VAL A 40 2.18 1.77 -16.70
N LYS A 41 2.29 3.09 -16.54
CA LYS A 41 1.93 4.06 -17.59
C LYS A 41 3.01 4.17 -18.65
N ALA A 42 4.28 4.16 -18.24
CA ALA A 42 5.43 4.39 -19.10
C ALA A 42 5.83 3.17 -19.93
N GLU A 43 5.71 1.96 -19.39
CA GLU A 43 6.13 0.74 -20.07
C GLU A 43 4.92 -0.11 -20.49
N PRO A 44 4.64 -0.24 -21.80
CA PRO A 44 3.57 -1.11 -22.30
C PRO A 44 3.98 -2.59 -22.36
N ASP A 45 5.28 -2.89 -22.41
CA ASP A 45 5.83 -4.23 -22.47
C ASP A 45 5.83 -4.90 -21.08
N ILE A 46 5.22 -6.08 -20.98
CA ILE A 46 4.99 -6.76 -19.69
C ILE A 46 6.32 -7.24 -19.08
N GLU A 47 7.20 -7.85 -19.88
CA GLU A 47 8.45 -8.42 -19.40
C GLU A 47 9.40 -7.32 -18.89
N LYS A 48 9.49 -6.20 -19.61
CA LYS A 48 10.25 -5.02 -19.15
C LYS A 48 9.64 -4.40 -17.91
N LEU A 49 8.31 -4.37 -17.82
CA LEU A 49 7.60 -3.84 -16.65
C LEU A 49 7.84 -4.69 -15.40
N GLU A 50 7.82 -6.02 -15.53
CA GLU A 50 8.15 -6.95 -14.45
C GLU A 50 9.57 -6.72 -13.93
N ASN A 51 10.53 -6.61 -14.84
CA ASN A 51 11.93 -6.31 -14.50
C ASN A 51 12.09 -4.94 -13.80
N LYS A 52 11.32 -3.93 -14.23
CA LYS A 52 11.33 -2.59 -13.60
C LYS A 52 10.71 -2.58 -12.20
N ILE A 53 9.59 -3.26 -12.02
CA ILE A 53 8.89 -3.35 -10.73
C ILE A 53 9.65 -4.28 -9.76
N ASN A 54 10.37 -5.26 -10.30
CA ASN A 54 11.20 -6.22 -9.57
C ASN A 54 10.48 -6.84 -8.36
N SER A 55 9.24 -7.29 -8.57
CA SER A 55 8.36 -7.82 -7.50
C SER A 55 7.66 -9.12 -7.93
N GLY A 56 8.33 -9.95 -8.73
CA GLY A 56 7.77 -11.19 -9.27
C GLY A 56 7.05 -10.98 -10.62
N GLN A 57 6.16 -11.91 -10.95
CA GLN A 57 5.36 -11.87 -12.18
C GLN A 57 4.22 -10.84 -12.08
N ILE A 58 3.73 -10.35 -13.22
CA ILE A 58 2.71 -9.30 -13.25
C ILE A 58 1.40 -9.73 -12.57
N GLU A 59 1.06 -11.02 -12.58
CA GLU A 59 -0.08 -11.60 -11.88
C GLU A 59 0.07 -11.48 -10.36
N GLU A 60 1.27 -11.69 -9.82
CA GLU A 60 1.55 -11.53 -8.40
C GLU A 60 1.45 -10.06 -7.99
N VAL A 61 1.90 -9.15 -8.85
CA VAL A 61 1.77 -7.70 -8.63
C VAL A 61 0.30 -7.27 -8.62
N ILE A 62 -0.55 -7.87 -9.48
CA ILE A 62 -2.00 -7.67 -9.45
C ILE A 62 -2.58 -8.13 -8.11
N LEU A 63 -2.23 -9.34 -7.67
CA LEU A 63 -2.71 -9.89 -6.39
C LEU A 63 -2.28 -9.00 -5.21
N GLN A 64 -1.03 -8.51 -5.22
CA GLN A 64 -0.55 -7.54 -4.23
C GLN A 64 -1.39 -6.26 -4.23
N ALA A 65 -1.72 -5.71 -5.40
CA ALA A 65 -2.54 -4.51 -5.50
C ALA A 65 -3.99 -4.75 -5.02
N GLU A 66 -4.56 -5.93 -5.26
CA GLU A 66 -5.88 -6.30 -4.72
C GLU A 66 -5.87 -6.42 -3.20
N ASN A 67 -4.83 -7.05 -2.64
CA ASN A 67 -4.63 -7.15 -1.21
C ASN A 67 -4.44 -5.77 -0.57
N GLU A 68 -3.65 -4.90 -1.19
CA GLU A 68 -3.44 -3.52 -0.72
C GLU A 68 -4.74 -2.71 -0.76
N LEU A 69 -5.56 -2.86 -1.81
CA LEU A 69 -6.86 -2.21 -1.86
C LEU A 69 -7.79 -2.68 -0.74
N ASN A 70 -7.78 -3.97 -0.43
CA ASN A 70 -8.55 -4.52 0.69
C ASN A 70 -8.02 -4.01 2.04
N LEU A 71 -6.69 -4.00 2.21
CA LEU A 71 -6.04 -3.47 3.40
C LEU A 71 -6.38 -2.00 3.61
N ALA A 72 -6.25 -1.16 2.58
CA ALA A 72 -6.59 0.26 2.66
C ALA A 72 -8.06 0.47 3.10
N ARG A 73 -9.00 -0.32 2.59
CA ARG A 73 -10.40 -0.26 3.05
C ARG A 73 -10.56 -0.62 4.53
N LYS A 74 -9.83 -1.61 5.03
CA LYS A 74 -9.82 -1.98 6.45
C LYS A 74 -9.15 -0.90 7.31
N MET A 75 -8.04 -0.34 6.86
CA MET A 75 -7.31 0.74 7.54
C MET A 75 -8.18 1.99 7.71
N ALA A 76 -9.08 2.26 6.76
CA ALA A 76 -10.08 3.34 6.90
C ALA A 76 -11.05 3.11 8.07
N GLN A 77 -11.36 1.86 8.40
CA GLN A 77 -12.20 1.51 9.55
C GLN A 77 -11.40 1.48 10.85
N TRP A 78 -10.17 0.94 10.82
CA TRP A 78 -9.32 0.77 12.00
C TRP A 78 -8.68 2.06 12.50
N LYS A 79 -8.45 3.05 11.61
CA LYS A 79 -7.83 4.34 11.92
C LYS A 79 -6.53 4.23 12.76
N PRO A 80 -5.54 3.43 12.33
CA PRO A 80 -4.33 3.17 13.12
C PRO A 80 -3.39 4.38 13.28
N TRP A 81 -3.74 5.52 12.68
CA TRP A 81 -3.04 6.79 12.91
C TRP A 81 -3.50 7.51 14.18
N GLU A 82 -4.56 7.04 14.83
CA GLU A 82 -4.96 7.52 16.14
C GLU A 82 -3.91 7.10 17.21
N PRO A 83 -3.79 7.84 18.32
CA PRO A 83 -2.88 7.48 19.41
C PRO A 83 -3.12 6.07 19.94
N LEU A 84 -2.11 5.50 20.63
CA LEU A 84 -2.26 4.20 21.28
C LEU A 84 -3.49 4.21 22.19
N ILE A 85 -4.29 3.15 22.10
CA ILE A 85 -5.48 2.95 22.92
C ILE A 85 -5.08 2.79 24.40
N GLU A 86 -3.98 2.08 24.65
CA GLU A 86 -3.47 1.79 26.00
C GLU A 86 -1.94 1.74 25.98
N GLU A 87 -1.32 2.33 27.01
CA GLU A 87 0.12 2.21 27.23
C GLU A 87 0.44 0.85 27.88
N PRO A 88 1.53 0.18 27.48
CA PRO A 88 1.90 -1.09 28.09
C PRO A 88 2.29 -0.89 29.58
N PRO A 89 1.99 -1.85 30.47
CA PRO A 89 2.56 -1.86 31.81
C PRO A 89 4.10 -1.83 31.76
N SER A 90 4.72 -1.21 32.77
CA SER A 90 6.16 -0.93 32.81
C SER A 90 7.04 -2.18 32.62
N ASP A 91 6.56 -3.35 33.02
CA ASP A 91 7.32 -4.60 32.99
C ASP A 91 7.01 -5.47 31.76
N GLN A 92 6.04 -5.09 30.91
CA GLN A 92 5.59 -5.93 29.78
C GLN A 92 6.70 -6.20 28.74
N TRP A 93 7.59 -5.22 28.52
CA TRP A 93 8.63 -5.30 27.49
C TRP A 93 10.07 -5.25 28.05
N LYS A 94 10.26 -5.49 29.35
CA LYS A 94 11.58 -5.52 29.97
C LYS A 94 12.27 -6.87 29.72
N TRP A 95 13.44 -6.83 29.08
CA TRP A 95 14.26 -8.03 28.84
C TRP A 95 15.78 -7.72 28.89
N PRO A 96 16.61 -8.54 29.57
CA PRO A 96 16.26 -9.60 30.52
C PRO A 96 15.71 -9.03 31.84
N VAL A 97 15.11 -9.89 32.68
CA VAL A 97 14.47 -9.50 33.96
C VAL A 97 15.49 -8.96 34.96
#